data_AF-A0A523S0C1-F1
#
_entry.id   AF-A0A523S0C1-F1
#
_cell.length_a   1.000
_cell.length_b   1.000
_cell.length_c   1.000
_cell.angle_alpha   90.00
_cell.angle_beta   90.00
_cell.angle_gamma   90.00
#
_symmetry.space_group_name_H-M   'P 1'
#
loop_
_entity.id
_entity.type
_entity.pdbx_description
1 polymer ?
#
loop_
_entity_poly.entity_id
_entity_poly.type
_entity_poly.pdbx_seq_one_letter_code
_entity_poly.pdbx_strand_id
1 'polypeptide(L)'
;MITTRKLNKVRNSLYVYLPKQWCSDYNLTSDSEVRIQEGADGTLFISPTSTKPKERDYLRFQIDDVIKDQIENLLVGAYIVGVQGLNIGTSKPLDMKTRERISSWIRKLPGFEILDEHENSITISDTSEKQVVLPVLRRQFSTTKYMLGGLLRAMETG
;
A
#
# COMPACT_ATOMS: atom_id res chain seq x y z
N MET A 1 -4.45 -20.68 6.56
CA MET A 1 -4.04 -22.03 7.01
C MET A 1 -4.56 -22.20 8.44
N ILE A 2 -5.24 -23.30 8.75
CA ILE A 2 -5.73 -23.58 10.11
C ILE A 2 -4.82 -24.66 10.72
N THR A 3 -4.31 -24.43 11.92
CA THR A 3 -3.44 -25.38 12.62
C THR A 3 -3.83 -25.49 14.08
N THR A 4 -3.87 -26.71 14.61
CA THR A 4 -4.12 -26.97 16.04
C THR A 4 -2.80 -27.19 16.78
N ARG A 5 -2.63 -26.58 17.95
CA ARG A 5 -1.46 -26.74 18.83
C ARG A 5 -1.90 -27.15 20.23
N LYS A 6 -1.11 -28.00 20.88
CA LYS A 6 -1.31 -28.39 22.27
C LYS A 6 -0.89 -27.25 23.19
N LEU A 7 -1.65 -27.02 24.26
CA LEU A 7 -1.28 -26.10 25.35
C LEU A 7 -0.18 -26.72 26.21
N ASN A 8 0.77 -25.90 26.65
CA ASN A 8 1.78 -26.25 27.62
C ASN A 8 1.43 -25.62 28.97
N LYS A 9 1.78 -26.31 30.06
CA LYS A 9 1.53 -25.86 31.42
C LYS A 9 2.83 -25.57 32.14
N VAL A 10 2.95 -24.37 32.69
CA VAL A 10 4.03 -23.99 33.62
C VAL A 10 3.36 -23.40 34.86
N ARG A 11 3.57 -24.06 36.01
CA ARG A 11 2.89 -23.73 37.28
C ARG A 11 1.37 -23.65 37.09
N ASN A 12 0.79 -22.47 37.31
CA ASN A 12 -0.64 -22.21 37.20
C ASN A 12 -1.05 -21.53 35.88
N SER A 13 -0.14 -21.45 34.92
CA SER A 13 -0.35 -20.76 33.64
C SER A 13 -0.28 -21.73 32.46
N LEU A 14 -1.12 -21.46 31.46
CA LEU A 14 -1.11 -22.15 30.18
C LEU A 14 -0.61 -21.22 29.08
N TYR A 15 0.15 -21.76 28.14
CA TYR A 15 0.63 -21.02 26.97
C TYR A 15 0.66 -21.92 25.73
N VAL A 16 0.67 -21.29 24.57
CA VAL A 16 0.73 -21.94 23.26
C VAL A 16 1.89 -21.36 22.45
N TYR A 17 2.57 -22.21 21.69
CA TYR A 17 3.58 -21.72 20.74
C TYR A 17 2.91 -21.11 19.53
N LEU A 18 3.27 -19.88 19.23
CA LEU A 18 2.85 -19.18 18.01
C LEU A 18 3.46 -19.88 16.77
N PRO A 19 2.79 -19.83 15.60
CA PRO A 19 3.35 -20.40 14.38
C PRO A 19 4.68 -19.74 14.02
N LYS A 20 5.75 -20.55 13.84
CA LYS A 20 7.10 -20.05 13.53
C LYS A 20 7.13 -19.13 12.30
N GLN A 21 6.38 -19.48 11.25
CA GLN A 21 6.28 -18.66 10.05
C GLN A 21 5.66 -17.29 10.36
N TRP A 22 4.57 -17.26 11.13
CA TRP A 22 3.91 -16.01 11.54
C TRP A 22 4.85 -15.13 12.36
N CYS A 23 5.62 -15.71 13.30
CA CYS A 23 6.63 -14.94 14.03
C CYS A 23 7.70 -14.35 13.10
N SER A 24 8.12 -15.10 12.08
CA SER A 24 9.11 -14.63 11.10
C SER A 24 8.56 -13.52 10.22
N ASP A 25 7.32 -13.66 9.74
CA ASP A 25 6.65 -12.69 8.87
C ASP A 25 6.47 -11.31 9.53
N TYR A 26 6.36 -11.28 10.87
CA TYR A 26 6.21 -10.07 11.68
C TYR A 26 7.45 -9.71 12.51
N ASN A 27 8.61 -10.34 12.26
CA ASN A 27 9.86 -10.11 12.99
C ASN A 27 9.73 -10.15 14.52
N LEU A 28 8.91 -11.07 15.04
CA LEU A 28 8.67 -11.21 16.47
C LEU A 28 9.84 -11.94 17.14
N THR A 29 10.39 -11.31 18.17
CA THR A 29 11.46 -11.83 19.03
C THR A 29 10.91 -12.25 20.40
N SER A 30 11.77 -12.78 21.27
CA SER A 30 11.41 -13.10 22.67
C SER A 30 10.89 -11.92 23.47
N ASP A 31 11.28 -10.71 23.07
CA ASP A 31 10.96 -9.46 23.77
C ASP A 31 9.74 -8.77 23.15
N SER A 32 9.15 -9.38 22.11
CA SER A 32 7.97 -8.84 21.43
C SER A 32 6.69 -9.19 22.19
N GLU A 33 5.81 -8.21 22.32
CA GLU A 33 4.45 -8.41 22.82
C GLU A 33 3.48 -8.71 21.67
N VAL A 34 2.43 -9.47 21.97
CA VAL A 34 1.30 -9.71 21.07
C VAL A 34 0.01 -9.28 21.77
N ARG A 35 -0.92 -8.75 20.99
CA ARG A 35 -2.26 -8.40 21.45
C ARG A 35 -3.16 -9.61 21.33
N ILE A 36 -3.84 -9.94 22.44
CA ILE A 36 -4.87 -10.98 22.51
C ILE A 36 -6.20 -10.30 22.81
N GLN A 37 -7.23 -10.59 22.01
CA GLN A 37 -8.59 -10.09 22.19
C GLN A 37 -9.57 -11.26 22.24
N GLU A 38 -10.51 -11.21 23.17
CA GLU A 38 -11.60 -12.19 23.28
C GLU A 38 -12.83 -11.68 22.51
N GLY A 39 -13.31 -12.49 21.58
CA GLY A 39 -14.54 -12.27 20.84
C GLY A 39 -15.78 -12.61 21.67
N ALA A 40 -16.95 -12.15 21.23
CA ALA A 40 -18.22 -12.40 21.91
C ALA A 40 -18.63 -13.88 21.96
N ASP A 41 -18.05 -14.70 21.08
CA ASP A 41 -18.22 -16.16 21.01
C ASP A 41 -17.18 -16.93 21.85
N GLY A 42 -16.31 -16.24 22.58
CA GLY A 42 -15.19 -16.83 23.34
C GLY A 42 -13.97 -17.16 22.48
N THR A 43 -13.96 -16.77 21.20
CA THR A 43 -12.79 -16.96 20.32
C THR A 43 -11.68 -15.98 20.69
N LEU A 44 -10.43 -16.47 20.80
CA LEU A 44 -9.26 -15.61 21.02
C LEU A 44 -8.62 -15.20 19.68
N PHE A 45 -8.50 -13.90 19.47
CA PHE A 45 -7.78 -13.29 18.35
C PHE A 45 -6.40 -12.84 18.80
N ILE A 46 -5.36 -13.32 18.11
CA ILE A 46 -3.96 -12.95 18.40
C ILE A 46 -3.44 -12.11 17.23
N SER A 47 -2.86 -10.94 17.54
CA SER A 47 -2.28 -10.01 16.57
C SER A 47 -0.94 -9.47 17.08
N PRO A 48 0.01 -9.11 16.21
CA PRO A 48 1.28 -8.52 16.65
C PRO A 48 1.02 -7.11 17.23
N THR A 49 1.69 -6.74 18.33
CA THR A 49 1.51 -5.42 18.96
C THR A 49 2.16 -4.30 18.13
N SER A 50 3.30 -4.59 17.52
CA SER A 50 3.91 -3.73 16.50
C SER A 50 3.42 -4.18 15.13
N THR A 51 2.35 -3.55 14.65
CA THR A 51 2.20 -3.39 13.20
C THR A 51 3.27 -2.38 12.78
N LYS A 52 4.52 -2.81 12.63
CA LYS A 52 5.13 -2.47 11.36
C LYS A 52 4.37 -3.36 10.39
N PRO A 53 3.32 -2.87 9.70
CA PRO A 53 2.85 -3.60 8.55
C PRO A 53 4.10 -3.94 7.74
N LYS A 54 4.16 -5.13 7.13
CA LYS A 54 5.04 -5.37 5.98
C LYS A 54 5.16 -4.02 5.26
N GLU A 55 6.35 -3.40 5.25
CA GLU A 55 6.54 -2.10 4.61
C GLU A 55 5.76 -2.19 3.31
N ARG A 56 4.74 -1.35 3.10
CA ARG A 56 3.93 -1.52 1.89
C ARG A 56 4.93 -1.23 0.78
N ASP A 57 5.41 -2.25 0.06
CA ASP A 57 6.68 -2.13 -0.63
C ASP A 57 6.70 -0.90 -1.56
N TYR A 58 7.82 -0.16 -1.56
CA TYR A 58 8.04 0.87 -2.56
C TYR A 58 8.11 0.20 -3.93
N LEU A 59 7.18 0.54 -4.81
CA LEU A 59 7.26 0.07 -6.20
C LEU A 59 8.34 0.88 -6.92
N ARG A 60 9.26 0.17 -7.58
CA ARG A 60 10.30 0.78 -8.42
C ARG A 60 9.93 0.59 -9.87
N PHE A 61 9.86 1.70 -10.60
CA PHE A 61 9.63 1.69 -12.03
C PHE A 61 10.79 2.35 -12.75
N GLN A 62 11.27 1.70 -13.81
CA GLN A 62 12.15 2.33 -14.79
C GLN A 62 11.28 2.69 -15.99
N ILE A 63 11.21 3.99 -16.30
CA ILE A 63 10.35 4.52 -17.35
C ILE A 63 11.22 4.86 -18.56
N ASP A 64 10.89 4.27 -19.70
CA ASP A 64 11.42 4.61 -21.01
C ASP A 64 10.44 5.50 -21.79
N ASP A 65 10.78 5.90 -23.02
CA ASP A 65 9.95 6.81 -23.81
C ASP A 65 8.55 6.25 -24.13
N VAL A 66 8.35 4.92 -24.09
CA VAL A 66 7.05 4.27 -24.30
C VAL A 66 6.19 4.31 -23.04
N ILE A 67 6.79 4.09 -21.87
CA ILE A 67 6.07 4.08 -20.58
C ILE A 67 5.77 5.51 -20.09
N LYS A 68 6.52 6.53 -20.54
CA LYS A 68 6.26 7.95 -20.23
C LYS A 68 4.84 8.38 -20.57
N ASP A 69 4.27 7.86 -21.66
CA ASP A 69 2.92 8.20 -22.08
C ASP A 69 1.82 7.54 -21.25
N GLN A 70 2.16 6.58 -20.38
CA GLN A 70 1.22 5.89 -19.49
C GLN A 70 1.49 6.16 -18.01
N ILE A 71 2.27 7.19 -17.70
CA ILE A 71 2.71 7.45 -16.32
C ILE A 71 1.54 7.70 -15.38
N GLU A 72 0.44 8.32 -15.84
CA GLU A 72 -0.76 8.48 -15.05
C GLU A 72 -1.42 7.16 -14.64
N ASN A 73 -1.47 6.18 -15.54
CA ASN A 73 -2.08 4.88 -15.26
C ASN A 73 -1.26 4.12 -14.23
N LEU A 74 0.07 4.27 -14.29
CA LEU A 74 1.00 3.70 -13.33
C LEU A 74 0.87 4.36 -11.94
N LEU A 75 0.77 5.69 -11.88
CA LEU A 75 0.52 6.43 -10.64
C LEU A 75 -0.82 6.04 -10.01
N VAL A 76 -1.89 5.99 -10.81
CA VAL A 76 -3.23 5.58 -10.36
C VAL A 76 -3.25 4.12 -9.94
N GLY A 77 -2.59 3.22 -10.68
CA GLY A 77 -2.48 1.80 -10.35
C GLY A 77 -1.77 1.57 -9.01
N ALA A 78 -0.61 2.21 -8.82
CA ALA A 78 0.11 2.17 -7.54
C ALA A 78 -0.75 2.70 -6.38
N TYR A 79 -1.52 3.77 -6.62
CA TYR A 79 -2.44 4.33 -5.63
C TYR A 79 -3.59 3.38 -5.28
N ILE A 80 -4.20 2.70 -6.27
CA ILE A 80 -5.30 1.75 -6.05
C ILE A 80 -4.80 0.52 -5.27
N VAL A 81 -3.58 0.06 -5.57
CA VAL A 81 -2.94 -1.04 -4.84
C VAL A 81 -2.63 -0.67 -3.38
N GLY A 82 -2.46 0.63 -3.09
CA GLY A 82 -2.22 1.12 -1.73
C GLY A 82 -0.78 0.92 -1.28
N VAL A 83 0.19 1.18 -2.15
CA VAL A 83 1.63 1.08 -1.84
C VAL A 83 2.09 2.19 -0.90
N GLN A 84 3.21 2.01 -0.17
CA GLN A 84 3.77 3.07 0.70
C GLN A 84 4.40 4.16 -0.12
N GLY A 85 4.87 3.86 -1.32
CA GLY A 85 5.52 4.82 -2.16
C GLY A 85 5.96 4.25 -3.49
N LEU A 86 6.50 5.13 -4.31
CA LEU A 86 6.91 4.89 -5.66
C LEU A 86 8.27 5.53 -5.91
N ASN A 87 9.18 4.77 -6.51
CA ASN A 87 10.42 5.30 -7.03
C ASN A 87 10.38 5.19 -8.55
N ILE A 88 10.24 6.33 -9.21
CA ILE A 88 10.31 6.44 -10.66
C ILE A 88 11.76 6.78 -11.01
N GLY A 89 12.40 5.94 -11.82
CA GLY A 89 13.70 6.21 -12.41
C GLY A 89 13.63 6.26 -13.92
N THR A 90 14.53 7.03 -14.54
CA THR A 90 14.67 7.13 -15.99
C THR A 90 16.13 7.01 -16.42
N SER A 91 16.36 6.44 -17.60
CA SER A 91 17.71 6.33 -18.18
C SER A 91 18.26 7.66 -18.69
N LYS A 92 17.37 8.61 -19.01
CA LYS A 92 17.68 9.99 -19.42
C LYS A 92 17.04 10.98 -18.46
N PRO A 93 17.54 12.23 -18.37
CA PRO A 93 16.88 13.26 -17.59
C PRO A 93 15.41 13.42 -17.97
N LEU A 94 14.53 13.55 -16.96
CA LEU A 94 13.13 13.86 -17.17
C LEU A 94 13.00 15.26 -17.78
N ASP A 95 12.12 15.40 -18.77
CA ASP A 95 11.79 16.71 -19.31
C ASP A 95 10.78 17.42 -18.39
N MET A 96 10.71 18.76 -18.49
CA MET A 96 9.82 19.56 -17.65
C MET A 96 8.35 19.15 -17.83
N LYS A 97 7.96 18.79 -19.06
CA LYS A 97 6.60 18.37 -19.38
C LYS A 97 6.20 17.11 -18.59
N THR A 98 7.08 16.11 -18.50
CA THR A 98 6.79 14.88 -17.74
C THR A 98 6.73 15.18 -16.24
N ARG A 99 7.63 16.04 -15.73
CA ARG A 99 7.61 16.46 -14.31
C ARG A 99 6.31 17.15 -13.92
N GLU A 100 5.86 18.10 -14.74
CA GLU A 100 4.59 18.81 -14.53
C GLU A 100 3.41 17.84 -14.60
N ARG A 101 3.44 16.88 -15.54
CA ARG A 101 2.42 15.85 -15.66
C ARG A 101 2.35 15.00 -14.39
N ILE A 102 3.47 14.48 -13.89
CA ILE A 102 3.54 13.72 -12.63
C ILE A 102 3.02 14.57 -11.46
N SER A 103 3.51 15.79 -11.30
CA SER A 103 3.10 16.71 -10.24
C SER A 103 1.60 17.00 -10.27
N SER A 104 1.03 17.22 -11.46
CA SER A 104 -0.40 17.48 -11.64
C SER A 104 -1.26 16.28 -11.23
N TRP A 105 -0.76 15.06 -11.43
CA TRP A 105 -1.44 13.82 -11.07
C TRP A 105 -1.31 13.51 -9.58
N ILE A 106 -0.13 13.70 -8.98
CA ILE A 106 0.06 13.53 -7.53
C ILE A 106 -0.86 14.45 -6.74
N ARG A 107 -1.07 15.70 -7.16
CA ARG A 107 -2.07 16.60 -6.55
C ARG A 107 -3.50 16.05 -6.58
N LYS A 108 -3.80 15.16 -7.53
CA LYS A 108 -5.08 14.44 -7.64
C LYS A 108 -5.04 13.11 -6.89
N LEU A 109 -4.04 12.80 -6.06
CA LEU A 109 -3.90 11.57 -5.29
C LEU A 109 -3.60 11.90 -3.81
N PRO A 110 -4.61 12.26 -2.99
CA PRO A 110 -4.49 12.57 -1.58
C PRO A 110 -3.76 11.46 -0.84
N GLY A 111 -2.82 11.87 -0.01
CA GLY A 111 -1.91 10.94 0.65
C GLY A 111 -0.57 10.84 -0.06
N PHE A 112 -0.55 10.83 -1.40
CA PHE A 112 0.72 10.76 -2.12
C PHE A 112 1.36 12.16 -2.19
N GLU A 113 2.63 12.23 -1.80
CA GLU A 113 3.45 13.44 -1.88
C GLU A 113 4.78 13.10 -2.55
N ILE A 114 5.30 14.04 -3.35
CA ILE A 114 6.65 13.94 -3.90
C ILE A 114 7.63 14.30 -2.78
N LEU A 115 8.47 13.35 -2.38
CA LEU A 115 9.46 13.54 -1.32
C LEU A 115 10.79 14.06 -1.86
N ASP A 116 11.21 13.53 -3.00
CA ASP A 116 12.48 13.87 -3.61
C ASP A 116 12.38 13.85 -5.13
N GLU A 117 13.11 14.77 -5.77
CA GLU A 117 13.15 14.91 -7.21
C GLU A 117 14.59 15.21 -7.65
N HIS A 118 15.08 14.39 -8.57
CA HIS A 118 16.39 14.51 -9.19
C HIS A 118 16.23 14.54 -10.71
N GLU A 119 17.35 14.74 -11.42
CA GLU A 119 17.35 14.80 -12.88
C GLU A 119 16.73 13.55 -13.52
N ASN A 120 17.00 12.38 -12.94
CA ASN A 120 16.66 11.07 -13.49
C ASN A 120 15.76 10.24 -12.55
N SER A 121 15.22 10.82 -11.48
CA SER A 121 14.35 10.08 -10.57
C SER A 121 13.39 10.95 -9.79
N ILE A 122 12.22 10.41 -9.46
CA ILE A 122 11.22 11.01 -8.58
C ILE A 122 10.80 9.97 -7.54
N THR A 123 10.82 10.37 -6.28
CA THR A 123 10.36 9.57 -5.14
C THR A 123 9.04 10.13 -4.64
N ILE A 124 8.01 9.28 -4.58
CA ILE A 124 6.68 9.60 -4.08
C ILE A 124 6.40 8.70 -2.88
N SER A 125 5.78 9.23 -1.83
CA SER A 125 5.36 8.45 -0.66
C SER A 125 3.93 8.75 -0.27
N ASP A 126 3.25 7.73 0.24
CA ASP A 126 1.97 7.84 0.93
C ASP A 126 2.20 8.34 2.36
N THR A 127 1.82 9.59 2.62
CA THR A 127 1.82 10.26 3.92
C THR A 127 0.49 10.07 4.68
N SER A 128 -0.41 9.20 4.19
CA SER A 128 -1.75 8.98 4.74
C SER A 128 -1.81 8.30 6.11
N GLU A 129 -0.77 8.35 6.93
CA GLU A 129 -0.84 7.89 8.34
C GLU A 129 -1.96 8.58 9.14
N LYS A 130 -2.63 9.60 8.59
CA LYS A 130 -3.73 10.34 9.24
C LYS A 130 -5.01 10.56 8.42
N GLN A 131 -5.23 9.92 7.27
CA GLN A 131 -6.45 10.17 6.47
C GLN A 131 -7.47 9.02 6.48
N VAL A 132 -8.72 9.39 6.75
CA VAL A 132 -9.90 8.51 6.87
C VAL A 132 -10.10 7.74 5.56
N VAL A 133 -10.09 6.41 5.63
CA VAL A 133 -10.18 5.48 4.48
C VAL A 133 -11.43 5.71 3.60
N LEU A 134 -12.52 6.20 4.18
CA LEU A 134 -13.83 6.38 3.53
C LEU A 134 -13.83 7.46 2.41
N PRO A 135 -13.35 8.70 2.64
CA PRO A 135 -13.17 9.70 1.59
C PRO A 135 -12.35 9.21 0.39
N VAL A 136 -11.25 8.49 0.65
CA VAL A 136 -10.38 7.95 -0.40
C VAL A 136 -11.12 6.92 -1.25
N LEU A 137 -11.83 5.98 -0.61
CA LEU A 137 -12.64 4.99 -1.31
C LEU A 137 -13.74 5.63 -2.18
N ARG A 138 -14.52 6.57 -1.63
CA ARG A 138 -15.59 7.26 -2.39
C ARG A 138 -15.06 7.94 -3.65
N ARG A 139 -13.89 8.55 -3.54
CA ARG A 139 -13.21 9.22 -4.63
C ARG A 139 -12.71 8.23 -5.67
N GLN A 140 -12.10 7.12 -5.26
CA GLN A 140 -11.68 6.06 -6.18
C GLN A 140 -12.85 5.48 -6.97
N PHE A 141 -13.98 5.20 -6.33
CA PHE A 141 -15.19 4.79 -7.03
C PHE A 141 -15.67 5.83 -8.04
N SER A 142 -15.59 7.11 -7.70
CA SER A 142 -15.96 8.22 -8.59
C SER A 142 -15.04 8.31 -9.80
N THR A 143 -13.73 8.17 -9.61
CA THR A 143 -12.75 8.19 -10.69
C THR A 143 -12.92 7.00 -11.63
N THR A 144 -13.08 5.79 -11.10
CA THR A 144 -13.34 4.59 -11.92
C THR A 144 -14.62 4.72 -12.72
N LYS A 145 -15.70 5.21 -12.10
CA LYS A 145 -16.97 5.48 -12.78
C LYS A 145 -16.79 6.50 -13.91
N TYR A 146 -16.02 7.56 -13.66
CA TYR A 146 -15.74 8.58 -14.67
C TYR A 146 -14.99 7.99 -15.88
N MET A 147 -13.96 7.19 -15.64
CA MET A 147 -13.18 6.54 -16.72
C MET A 147 -14.04 5.57 -17.54
N LEU A 148 -14.82 4.72 -16.88
CA LEU A 148 -15.74 3.80 -17.55
C LEU A 148 -16.82 4.54 -18.35
N GLY A 149 -17.38 5.62 -17.81
CA GLY A 149 -18.35 6.45 -18.52
C GLY A 149 -17.74 7.25 -19.69
N GLY A 150 -16.44 7.52 -19.65
CA GLY A 150 -15.70 8.09 -20.78
C GLY A 150 -15.53 7.08 -21.91
N LEU A 151 -15.16 5.84 -21.58
CA LEU A 151 -15.03 4.74 -22.54
C LEU A 151 -16.37 4.40 -23.22
N LEU A 152 -17.46 4.31 -22.45
CA LEU A 152 -18.79 4.04 -23.00
C LEU A 152 -19.22 5.12 -24.02
N ARG A 153 -19.02 6.40 -23.69
CA ARG A 153 -19.34 7.50 -24.62
C ARG A 153 -18.48 7.47 -25.89
N ALA A 154 -17.21 7.11 -25.76
CA ALA A 154 -16.32 6.95 -26.92
C ALA A 154 -16.76 5.78 -27.82
N MET A 155 -17.34 4.73 -27.27
CA MET A 155 -17.92 3.61 -28.03
C MET A 155 -19.27 3.94 -28.68
N GLU A 156 -20.04 4.86 -28.12
CA GLU A 156 -21.33 5.29 -28.68
C GLU A 156 -21.19 6.33 -29.81
N THR A 157 -20.04 7.01 -29.89
CA THR A 157 -19.78 8.10 -30.85
C THR A 157 -18.79 7.72 -31.96
N GLY A 158 -18.28 6.49 -31.96
CA GLY A 158 -17.52 5.88 -33.07
C GLY A 158 -18.35 4.82 -33.77
#